data_AF-A0A0D0H8Q4-F1
#
_entry.id   AF-A0A0D0H8Q4-F1
#
_cell.length_a   1.000
_cell.length_b   1.000
_cell.length_c   1.000
_cell.angle_alpha   90.00
_cell.angle_beta   90.00
_cell.angle_gamma   90.00
#
_symmetry.space_group_name_H-M   'P 1'
#
loop_
_entity.id
_entity.type
_entity.pdbx_description
1 polymer ?
#
loop_
_entity_poly.entity_id
_entity_poly.type
_entity_poly.pdbx_seq_one_letter_code
_entity_poly.pdbx_strand_id
1 'polypeptide(L)'
;MKGEGLADLVILAAVPGQTHEVAVQLAWKELPAPDAQLAALAEAETRIGEVLDGGQIAQISLIPVPGGGQVKGVAAAYNPGPEVLAALVRTTYESVCQGADLAEVDTVEGPRTRVDLRCYVDTDDVVGIAAAYDEVTATRLDFAEIDETRWHVSVAGWSTTDANFRLVSGPLAGRQELFTELTTMARDAGASGIQVVDSMYGISFSGIVSADQSGLCGALLDRILAAGVASATVSMGLPEPSGDERWACYLRP
;
A
#
# COMPACT_ATOMS: atom_id res chain seq x y z
N MET A 1 -23.67 21.98 5.02
CA MET A 1 -24.36 21.47 6.23
C MET A 1 -23.42 21.58 7.43
N LYS A 2 -23.93 21.89 8.63
CA LYS A 2 -23.12 21.75 9.87
C LYS A 2 -23.12 20.28 10.28
N GLY A 3 -21.97 19.61 10.18
CA GLY A 3 -21.77 18.20 10.54
C GLY A 3 -21.57 17.96 12.03
N GLU A 4 -22.30 18.67 12.91
CA GLU A 4 -22.15 18.52 14.36
C GLU A 4 -22.40 17.06 14.77
N GLY A 5 -21.40 16.45 15.41
CA GLY A 5 -21.46 15.09 15.97
C GLY A 5 -20.98 13.94 15.08
N LEU A 6 -20.78 14.15 13.77
CA LEU A 6 -20.36 13.09 12.84
C LEU A 6 -18.84 12.82 12.90
N ALA A 7 -18.07 13.90 12.84
CA ALA A 7 -16.61 13.90 12.84
C ALA A 7 -16.09 15.26 13.32
N ASP A 8 -14.78 15.36 13.59
CA ASP A 8 -14.15 16.66 13.92
C ASP A 8 -14.17 17.61 12.71
N LEU A 9 -14.11 17.07 11.50
CA LEU A 9 -14.21 17.79 10.23
C LEU A 9 -15.07 16.98 9.26
N VAL A 10 -16.07 17.65 8.68
CA VAL A 10 -16.96 17.09 7.65
C VAL A 10 -16.86 17.95 6.42
N ILE A 11 -16.47 17.35 5.29
CA ILE A 11 -16.44 18.00 3.98
C ILE A 11 -17.40 17.25 3.06
N LEU A 12 -18.31 18.01 2.47
CA LEU A 12 -19.24 17.56 1.44
C LEU A 12 -19.01 18.43 0.22
N ALA A 13 -18.56 17.82 -0.88
CA ALA A 13 -18.27 18.54 -2.11
C ALA A 13 -19.08 17.95 -3.26
N ALA A 14 -19.67 18.82 -4.09
CA ALA A 14 -20.27 18.38 -5.35
C ALA A 14 -19.16 17.87 -6.28
N VAL A 15 -19.40 16.75 -6.95
CA VAL A 15 -18.47 16.23 -7.95
C VAL A 15 -18.61 17.08 -9.23
N PRO A 16 -17.51 17.67 -9.76
CA PRO A 16 -17.59 18.50 -10.95
C PRO A 16 -18.23 17.76 -12.14
N GLY A 17 -19.27 18.36 -12.73
CA GLY A 17 -19.98 17.78 -13.88
C GLY A 17 -21.11 16.81 -13.53
N GLN A 18 -21.37 16.54 -12.25
CA GLN A 18 -22.41 15.62 -11.80
C GLN A 18 -23.42 16.33 -10.90
N THR A 19 -24.70 16.29 -11.26
CA THR A 19 -25.75 17.10 -10.62
C THR A 19 -26.23 16.53 -9.28
N HIS A 20 -25.96 15.25 -9.01
CA HIS A 20 -26.46 14.52 -7.84
C HIS A 20 -25.39 13.70 -7.11
N GLU A 21 -24.12 13.90 -7.43
CA GLU A 21 -23.01 13.15 -6.82
C GLU A 21 -22.23 14.00 -5.82
N VAL A 22 -21.95 13.41 -4.66
CA VAL A 22 -21.25 14.07 -3.56
C VAL A 22 -20.01 13.27 -3.18
N ALA A 23 -18.88 13.96 -3.07
CA ALA A 23 -17.71 13.47 -2.37
C ALA A 23 -17.85 13.76 -0.87
N VAL A 24 -17.74 12.72 -0.06
CA VAL A 24 -17.86 12.77 1.40
C VAL A 24 -16.51 12.51 2.04
N GLN A 25 -16.04 13.45 2.84
CA GLN A 25 -14.87 13.26 3.70
C GLN A 25 -15.25 13.51 5.15
N LEU A 26 -15.07 12.47 5.97
CA LEU A 26 -15.19 12.51 7.42
C LEU A 26 -13.80 12.38 8.01
N ALA A 27 -13.41 13.35 8.84
CA ALA A 27 -12.10 13.37 9.46
C ALA A 27 -12.15 13.58 10.97
N TRP A 28 -11.36 12.78 11.69
CA TRP A 28 -11.30 12.77 13.16
C TRP A 28 -9.88 13.02 13.66
N LYS A 29 -9.71 13.70 14.79
CA LYS A 29 -8.37 13.85 15.41
C LYS A 29 -7.77 12.49 15.77
N GLU A 30 -8.62 11.58 16.24
CA GLU A 30 -8.31 10.18 16.48
C GLU A 30 -9.34 9.34 15.73
N LEU A 31 -8.88 8.43 14.87
CA LEU A 31 -9.77 7.61 14.06
C LEU A 31 -10.60 6.68 14.98
N PRO A 32 -11.94 6.75 14.95
CA PRO A 32 -12.76 5.93 15.83
C PRO A 32 -12.80 4.47 15.35
N ALA A 33 -13.40 3.58 16.15
CA ALA A 33 -13.57 2.18 15.77
C ALA A 33 -14.38 2.04 14.46
N PRO A 34 -14.21 0.93 13.70
CA PRO A 34 -14.86 0.74 12.40
C PRO A 34 -16.36 0.99 12.39
N ASP A 35 -17.10 0.44 13.35
CA ASP A 35 -18.56 0.58 13.41
C ASP A 35 -18.99 2.04 13.61
N ALA A 36 -18.21 2.84 14.34
CA ALA A 36 -18.48 4.26 14.53
C ALA A 36 -18.18 5.08 13.27
N GLN A 37 -17.13 4.74 12.51
CA GLN A 37 -16.85 5.35 11.21
C GLN A 37 -17.97 5.08 10.21
N LEU A 38 -18.41 3.82 10.13
CA LEU A 38 -19.48 3.38 9.22
C LEU A 38 -20.83 3.98 9.61
N ALA A 39 -21.15 4.07 10.91
CA ALA A 39 -22.36 4.72 11.38
C ALA A 39 -22.40 6.22 11.03
N ALA A 40 -21.27 6.93 11.21
CA ALA A 40 -21.17 8.33 10.84
C ALA A 40 -21.35 8.54 9.32
N LEU A 41 -20.83 7.63 8.49
CA LEU A 41 -21.05 7.69 7.04
C LEU A 41 -22.53 7.44 6.66
N ALA A 42 -23.18 6.43 7.26
CA ALA A 42 -24.59 6.15 7.02
C ALA A 42 -25.49 7.34 7.41
N GLU A 43 -25.15 8.04 8.50
CA GLU A 43 -25.84 9.28 8.87
C GLU A 43 -25.58 10.41 7.86
N ALA A 44 -24.34 10.55 7.36
CA ALA A 44 -24.02 11.51 6.30
C ALA A 44 -24.80 11.22 5.01
N GLU A 45 -24.91 9.95 4.61
CA GLU A 45 -25.70 9.50 3.46
C GLU A 45 -27.17 9.86 3.60
N THR A 46 -27.75 9.61 4.78
CA THR A 46 -29.15 9.99 5.09
C THR A 46 -29.36 11.51 4.92
N ARG A 47 -28.47 12.32 5.50
CA ARG A 47 -28.54 13.79 5.40
C ARG A 47 -28.34 14.29 3.96
N ILE A 48 -27.52 13.61 3.16
CA ILE A 48 -27.34 13.92 1.72
C ILE A 48 -28.63 13.65 0.96
N GLY A 49 -29.27 12.49 1.16
CA GLY A 49 -30.53 12.13 0.50
C GLY A 49 -31.71 13.06 0.87
N GLU A 50 -31.71 13.63 2.08
CA GLU A 50 -32.71 14.62 2.50
C GLU A 50 -32.53 15.99 1.82
N VAL A 51 -31.28 16.39 1.57
CA VAL A 51 -30.95 17.72 1.01
C VAL A 51 -30.93 17.71 -0.52
N LEU A 52 -30.43 16.62 -1.09
CA LEU A 52 -30.36 16.38 -2.52
C LEU A 52 -31.33 15.24 -2.81
N ASP A 53 -32.49 15.57 -3.39
CA ASP A 53 -33.50 14.60 -3.80
C ASP A 53 -32.87 13.56 -4.75
N GLY A 54 -32.56 12.36 -4.22
CA GLY A 54 -31.83 11.31 -4.92
C GLY A 54 -30.30 11.48 -5.01
N GLY A 55 -29.70 12.28 -4.13
CA GLY A 55 -28.24 12.45 -4.07
C GLY A 55 -27.53 11.16 -3.70
N GLN A 56 -26.42 10.88 -4.38
CA GLN A 56 -25.60 9.68 -4.19
C GLN A 56 -24.19 10.04 -3.76
N ILE A 57 -23.61 9.22 -2.88
CA ILE A 57 -22.20 9.32 -2.55
C ILE A 57 -21.41 8.71 -3.70
N ALA A 58 -20.53 9.52 -4.29
CA ALA A 58 -19.63 9.10 -5.37
C ALA A 58 -18.21 8.89 -4.88
N GLN A 59 -17.77 9.54 -3.80
CA GLN A 59 -16.42 9.35 -3.25
C GLN A 59 -16.48 9.36 -1.73
N ILE A 60 -15.65 8.54 -1.09
CA ILE A 60 -15.63 8.37 0.37
C ILE A 60 -14.21 8.56 0.87
N SER A 61 -14.03 9.34 1.93
CA SER A 61 -12.78 9.44 2.67
C SER A 61 -13.07 9.41 4.17
N LEU A 62 -12.55 8.40 4.85
CA LEU A 62 -12.66 8.18 6.30
C LEU A 62 -11.24 8.20 6.87
N ILE A 63 -10.78 9.36 7.32
CA ILE A 63 -9.36 9.62 7.56
C ILE A 63 -9.13 10.36 8.87
N PRO A 64 -7.91 10.41 9.45
CA PRO A 64 -7.63 11.34 10.52
C PRO A 64 -7.55 12.78 9.99
N VAL A 65 -7.75 13.76 10.87
CA VAL A 65 -7.42 15.17 10.59
C VAL A 65 -5.91 15.24 10.33
N PRO A 66 -5.47 15.97 9.28
CA PRO A 66 -4.05 16.04 8.93
C PRO A 66 -3.20 16.52 10.13
N GLY A 67 -2.34 15.63 10.63
CA GLY A 67 -1.48 15.89 11.78
C GLY A 67 -0.49 14.75 11.95
N GLY A 68 0.75 14.94 11.49
CA GLY A 68 1.78 13.89 11.47
C GLY A 68 1.70 13.03 10.20
N GLY A 69 2.84 12.87 9.51
CA GLY A 69 2.95 12.34 8.14
C GLY A 69 2.63 10.85 7.94
N GLN A 70 1.70 10.26 8.70
CA GLN A 70 1.20 8.91 8.48
C GLN A 70 -0.22 8.97 7.92
N VAL A 71 -0.43 8.37 6.75
CA VAL A 71 -1.77 8.27 6.16
C VAL A 71 -2.48 7.08 6.79
N LYS A 72 -3.45 7.36 7.66
CA LYS A 72 -4.34 6.36 8.24
C LYS A 72 -5.74 6.45 7.61
N GLY A 73 -6.48 5.36 7.62
CA GLY A 73 -7.88 5.30 7.17
C GLY A 73 -8.06 4.94 5.70
N VAL A 74 -9.24 5.23 5.17
CA VAL A 74 -9.70 4.75 3.86
C VAL A 74 -10.04 5.92 2.96
N ALA A 75 -9.59 5.86 1.71
CA ALA A 75 -10.07 6.69 0.62
C ALA A 75 -10.57 5.80 -0.53
N ALA A 76 -11.78 6.05 -1.00
CA ALA A 76 -12.39 5.35 -2.12
C ALA A 76 -12.82 6.35 -3.19
N ALA A 77 -12.28 6.20 -4.40
CA ALA A 77 -12.53 7.08 -5.54
C ALA A 77 -13.92 6.87 -6.18
N TYR A 78 -14.60 5.80 -5.79
CA TYR A 78 -16.00 5.52 -6.08
C TYR A 78 -16.67 4.97 -4.80
N ASN A 79 -17.99 4.86 -4.74
CA ASN A 79 -18.67 4.17 -3.65
C ASN A 79 -18.66 2.65 -3.90
N PRO A 80 -17.91 1.86 -3.10
CA PRO A 80 -17.75 0.43 -3.39
C PRO A 80 -18.86 -0.44 -2.78
N GLY A 81 -19.89 0.18 -2.20
CA GLY A 81 -20.91 -0.50 -1.43
C GLY A 81 -20.46 -0.82 0.00
N PRO A 82 -21.42 -1.22 0.86
CA PRO A 82 -21.21 -1.33 2.30
C PRO A 82 -20.25 -2.46 2.70
N GLU A 83 -20.25 -3.58 1.98
CA GLU A 83 -19.44 -4.76 2.34
C GLU A 83 -17.95 -4.50 2.12
N VAL A 84 -17.58 -4.03 0.92
CA VAL A 84 -16.20 -3.69 0.55
C VAL A 84 -15.69 -2.56 1.43
N LEU A 85 -16.51 -1.52 1.66
CA LEU A 85 -16.11 -0.41 2.54
C LEU A 85 -15.87 -0.86 3.97
N ALA A 86 -16.77 -1.68 4.53
CA ALA A 86 -16.61 -2.19 5.89
C ALA A 86 -15.34 -3.03 6.02
N ALA A 87 -14.99 -3.83 5.00
CA ALA A 87 -13.75 -4.60 4.99
C ALA A 87 -12.52 -3.68 4.94
N LEU A 88 -12.50 -2.66 4.08
CA LEU A 88 -11.41 -1.68 4.03
C LEU A 88 -11.20 -0.97 5.38
N VAL A 89 -12.28 -0.53 6.02
CA VAL A 89 -12.21 0.16 7.32
C VAL A 89 -11.72 -0.77 8.42
N ARG A 90 -12.17 -2.03 8.46
CA ARG A 90 -11.69 -3.00 9.46
C ARG A 90 -10.23 -3.37 9.23
N THR A 91 -9.84 -3.69 7.99
CA THR A 91 -8.46 -4.00 7.65
C THR A 91 -7.51 -2.88 8.07
N THR A 92 -7.88 -1.62 7.80
CA THR A 92 -7.04 -0.46 8.17
C THR A 92 -7.00 -0.16 9.67
N TYR A 93 -7.98 -0.63 10.43
CA TYR A 93 -8.03 -0.46 11.87
C TYR A 93 -7.32 -1.58 12.64
N GLU A 94 -7.42 -2.82 12.16
CA GLU A 94 -7.02 -4.02 12.90
C GLU A 94 -5.65 -4.59 12.50
N SER A 95 -5.03 -4.05 11.44
CA SER A 95 -3.77 -4.59 10.89
C SER A 95 -2.65 -3.56 10.82
N VAL A 96 -1.45 -4.02 10.44
CA VAL A 96 -0.30 -3.18 10.10
C VAL A 96 -0.55 -2.27 8.89
N CYS A 97 -1.57 -2.55 8.08
CA CYS A 97 -1.95 -1.79 6.89
C CYS A 97 -2.88 -0.64 7.23
N GLN A 98 -2.33 0.41 7.85
CA GLN A 98 -3.11 1.51 8.44
C GLN A 98 -3.83 2.42 7.43
N GLY A 99 -3.50 2.33 6.14
CA GLY A 99 -4.16 3.12 5.10
C GLY A 99 -4.60 2.28 3.91
N ALA A 100 -5.73 2.63 3.28
CA ALA A 100 -6.21 2.00 2.06
C ALA A 100 -6.71 3.03 1.04
N ASP A 101 -6.27 2.93 -0.20
CA ASP A 101 -6.81 3.69 -1.33
C ASP A 101 -7.46 2.71 -2.32
N LEU A 102 -8.75 2.89 -2.61
CA LEU A 102 -9.51 2.13 -3.59
C LEU A 102 -9.79 3.00 -4.82
N ALA A 103 -9.40 2.53 -6.00
CA ALA A 103 -9.62 3.25 -7.25
C ALA A 103 -9.79 2.32 -8.45
N GLU A 104 -10.45 2.83 -9.48
CA GLU A 104 -10.36 2.25 -10.83
C GLU A 104 -9.05 2.73 -11.48
N VAL A 105 -8.32 1.80 -12.06
CA VAL A 105 -7.07 2.05 -12.78
C VAL A 105 -7.21 1.57 -14.21
N ASP A 106 -6.93 2.45 -15.17
CA ASP A 106 -6.90 2.09 -16.57
C ASP A 106 -5.65 1.25 -16.87
N THR A 107 -5.86 0.03 -17.34
CA THR A 107 -4.79 -0.85 -17.82
C THR A 107 -4.92 -1.07 -19.31
N VAL A 108 -3.89 -1.67 -19.93
CA VAL A 108 -3.93 -2.06 -21.35
C VAL A 108 -5.07 -3.04 -21.64
N GLU A 109 -5.50 -3.82 -20.65
CA GLU A 109 -6.56 -4.82 -20.75
C GLU A 109 -7.95 -4.25 -20.41
N GLY A 110 -8.02 -2.97 -20.04
CA GLY A 110 -9.24 -2.26 -19.61
C GLY A 110 -9.15 -1.73 -18.17
N PRO A 111 -10.22 -1.06 -17.70
CA PRO A 111 -10.33 -0.61 -16.32
C PRO A 111 -10.25 -1.81 -15.35
N ARG A 112 -9.56 -1.60 -14.23
CA ARG A 112 -9.48 -2.56 -13.12
C ARG A 112 -9.69 -1.86 -11.80
N THR A 113 -10.32 -2.54 -10.86
CA THR A 113 -10.37 -2.11 -9.48
C THR A 113 -9.09 -2.50 -8.76
N ARG A 114 -8.40 -1.51 -8.18
CA ARG A 114 -7.21 -1.74 -7.36
C ARG A 114 -7.39 -1.18 -5.96
N VAL A 115 -6.97 -1.96 -4.97
CA VAL A 115 -6.74 -1.49 -3.60
C VAL A 115 -5.23 -1.36 -3.36
N ASP A 116 -4.78 -0.16 -3.00
CA ASP A 116 -3.43 0.08 -2.48
C ASP A 116 -3.49 0.18 -0.95
N LEU A 117 -2.93 -0.80 -0.25
CA LEU A 117 -2.75 -0.82 1.19
C LEU A 117 -1.39 -0.23 1.57
N ARG A 118 -1.38 0.73 2.49
CA ARG A 118 -0.17 1.33 3.07
C ARG A 118 0.08 0.70 4.43
N CYS A 119 1.18 -0.04 4.55
CA CYS A 119 1.49 -0.85 5.71
C CYS A 119 2.79 -0.40 6.39
N TYR A 120 2.73 -0.30 7.71
CA TYR A 120 3.84 0.13 8.55
C TYR A 120 4.11 -0.95 9.57
N VAL A 121 5.25 -1.63 9.41
CA VAL A 121 5.67 -2.70 10.32
C VAL A 121 6.51 -2.09 11.43
N ASP A 122 6.22 -2.47 12.68
CA ASP A 122 7.00 -2.08 13.85
C ASP A 122 8.27 -2.96 13.94
N THR A 123 9.33 -2.49 13.30
CA THR A 123 10.63 -3.17 13.18
C THR A 123 11.75 -2.15 13.12
N ASP A 124 12.98 -2.58 13.32
CA ASP A 124 14.17 -1.72 13.23
C ASP A 124 14.82 -1.72 11.84
N ASP A 125 14.48 -2.68 10.97
CA ASP A 125 15.11 -2.81 9.65
C ASP A 125 14.21 -3.48 8.58
N VAL A 126 14.74 -3.55 7.37
CA VAL A 126 14.10 -4.16 6.20
C VAL A 126 13.97 -5.68 6.28
N VAL A 127 14.77 -6.36 7.11
CA VAL A 127 14.65 -7.81 7.33
C VAL A 127 13.39 -8.11 8.12
N GLY A 128 13.07 -7.28 9.12
CA GLY A 128 11.79 -7.41 9.83
C GLY A 128 10.57 -7.11 8.95
N ILE A 129 10.68 -6.24 7.94
CA ILE A 129 9.63 -6.10 6.92
C ILE A 129 9.44 -7.42 6.15
N ALA A 130 10.55 -8.02 5.71
CA ALA A 130 10.49 -9.30 4.98
C ALA A 130 9.88 -10.42 5.83
N ALA A 131 10.20 -10.44 7.14
CA ALA A 131 9.64 -11.39 8.09
C ALA A 131 8.14 -11.18 8.38
N ALA A 132 7.59 -10.01 8.08
CA ALA A 132 6.17 -9.69 8.21
C ALA A 132 5.38 -9.93 6.89
N TYR A 133 6.00 -10.51 5.85
CA TYR A 133 5.35 -10.69 4.54
C TYR A 133 4.02 -11.44 4.62
N ASP A 134 3.95 -12.57 5.33
CA ASP A 134 2.73 -13.37 5.43
C ASP A 134 1.64 -12.62 6.21
N GLU A 135 2.01 -11.93 7.29
CA GLU A 135 1.09 -11.08 8.06
C GLU A 135 0.51 -9.95 7.20
N VAL A 136 1.36 -9.25 6.46
CA VAL A 136 0.96 -8.16 5.57
C VAL A 136 0.04 -8.68 4.47
N THR A 137 0.43 -9.73 3.75
CA THR A 137 -0.34 -10.24 2.61
C THR A 137 -1.63 -10.96 3.02
N ALA A 138 -1.74 -11.41 4.27
CA ALA A 138 -3.00 -11.93 4.84
C ALA A 138 -4.10 -10.86 4.96
N THR A 139 -3.76 -9.56 4.86
CA THR A 139 -4.75 -8.46 4.83
C THR A 139 -5.46 -8.29 3.49
N ARG A 140 -5.24 -9.22 2.55
CA ARG A 140 -5.87 -9.24 1.22
C ARG A 140 -7.40 -9.16 1.34
N LEU A 141 -7.99 -8.40 0.42
CA LEU A 141 -9.43 -8.26 0.28
C LEU A 141 -9.93 -9.12 -0.88
N ASP A 142 -10.57 -10.25 -0.57
CA ASP A 142 -11.07 -11.22 -1.55
C ASP A 142 -12.53 -10.93 -1.93
N PHE A 143 -12.74 -9.79 -2.60
CA PHE A 143 -14.03 -9.42 -3.20
C PHE A 143 -13.98 -9.60 -4.72
N ALA A 144 -15.09 -10.00 -5.33
CA ALA A 144 -15.16 -10.22 -6.78
C ALA A 144 -14.95 -8.93 -7.58
N GLU A 145 -15.27 -7.80 -6.97
CA GLU A 145 -15.16 -6.45 -7.51
C GLU A 145 -13.73 -5.89 -7.42
N ILE A 146 -12.81 -6.55 -6.70
CA ILE A 146 -11.41 -6.12 -6.54
C ILE A 146 -10.51 -7.02 -7.40
N ASP A 147 -9.95 -6.44 -8.46
CA ASP A 147 -9.06 -7.17 -9.37
C ASP A 147 -7.64 -7.33 -8.80
N GLU A 148 -7.15 -6.32 -8.08
CA GLU A 148 -5.77 -6.27 -7.58
C GLU A 148 -5.71 -5.68 -6.17
N THR A 149 -4.98 -6.33 -5.26
CA THR A 149 -4.52 -5.74 -4.00
C THR A 149 -3.01 -5.54 -4.07
N ARG A 150 -2.56 -4.34 -3.72
CA ARG A 150 -1.14 -3.98 -3.64
C ARG A 150 -0.80 -3.51 -2.24
N TRP A 151 0.29 -3.99 -1.68
CA TRP A 151 0.81 -3.53 -0.40
C TRP A 151 2.06 -2.70 -0.59
N HIS A 152 2.07 -1.52 0.02
CA HIS A 152 3.22 -0.62 0.11
C HIS A 152 3.70 -0.66 1.56
N VAL A 153 4.77 -1.41 1.81
CA VAL A 153 5.24 -1.72 3.16
C VAL A 153 6.51 -0.95 3.48
N SER A 154 6.52 -0.31 4.64
CA SER A 154 7.66 0.46 5.16
C SER A 154 7.86 0.19 6.64
N VAL A 155 9.03 0.54 7.16
CA VAL A 155 9.27 0.57 8.60
C VAL A 155 8.49 1.73 9.22
N ALA A 156 7.87 1.49 10.38
CA ALA A 156 7.18 2.54 11.12
C ALA A 156 8.13 3.68 11.53
N GLY A 157 7.72 4.93 11.27
CA GLY A 157 8.49 6.12 11.67
C GLY A 157 9.65 6.50 10.74
N TRP A 158 9.94 5.72 9.70
CA TRP A 158 10.95 6.07 8.71
C TRP A 158 10.42 7.11 7.70
N SER A 159 11.29 8.02 7.25
CA SER A 159 10.93 9.02 6.24
C SER A 159 10.66 8.35 4.88
N THR A 160 9.54 8.72 4.27
CA THR A 160 8.84 7.99 3.20
C THR A 160 9.35 8.25 1.78
N THR A 161 10.65 8.25 1.52
CA THR A 161 11.11 8.48 0.14
C THR A 161 10.66 7.39 -0.85
N ASP A 162 10.28 6.20 -0.37
CA ASP A 162 9.43 5.21 -1.07
C ASP A 162 9.15 4.01 -0.13
N ALA A 163 8.21 3.13 -0.50
CA ALA A 163 8.02 1.85 0.20
C ALA A 163 9.22 0.92 -0.01
N ASN A 164 9.70 0.29 1.07
CA ASN A 164 10.76 -0.72 0.97
C ASN A 164 10.27 -1.97 0.26
N PHE A 165 9.02 -2.36 0.47
CA PHE A 165 8.41 -3.52 -0.18
C PHE A 165 7.16 -3.07 -0.92
N ARG A 166 7.05 -3.44 -2.20
CA ARG A 166 5.83 -3.33 -2.99
C ARG A 166 5.39 -4.73 -3.37
N LEU A 167 4.31 -5.20 -2.76
CA LEU A 167 3.79 -6.55 -2.96
C LEU A 167 2.53 -6.46 -3.80
N VAL A 168 2.43 -7.26 -4.85
CA VAL A 168 1.25 -7.39 -5.72
C VAL A 168 0.83 -8.86 -5.81
N SER A 169 1.81 -9.76 -5.70
CA SER A 169 1.54 -11.16 -5.43
C SER A 169 0.92 -11.30 -4.03
N GLY A 170 -0.24 -11.96 -3.94
CA GLY A 170 -0.82 -12.35 -2.64
C GLY A 170 0.08 -13.34 -1.88
N PRO A 171 -0.38 -13.93 -0.76
CA PRO A 171 0.45 -14.83 0.03
C PRO A 171 0.90 -16.03 -0.81
N LEU A 172 2.22 -16.19 -0.96
CA LEU A 172 2.85 -17.28 -1.71
C LEU A 172 3.76 -18.09 -0.78
N ALA A 173 3.57 -19.41 -0.75
CA ALA A 173 4.36 -20.31 0.08
C ALA A 173 5.87 -20.15 -0.19
N GLY A 174 6.66 -20.02 0.89
CA GLY A 174 8.12 -19.85 0.84
C GLY A 174 8.59 -18.44 0.47
N ARG A 175 7.69 -17.50 0.17
CA ARG A 175 8.05 -16.15 -0.25
C ARG A 175 8.61 -15.31 0.90
N GLN A 176 8.03 -15.45 2.10
CA GLN A 176 8.57 -14.82 3.32
C GLN A 176 9.99 -15.27 3.63
N GLU A 177 10.26 -16.58 3.59
CA GLU A 177 11.59 -17.15 3.84
C GLU A 177 12.59 -16.62 2.80
N LEU A 178 12.23 -16.66 1.51
CA LEU A 178 13.05 -16.10 0.43
C LEU A 178 13.38 -14.62 0.67
N PHE A 179 12.39 -13.77 0.97
CA PHE A 179 12.65 -12.35 1.18
C PHE A 179 13.49 -12.09 2.43
N THR A 180 13.28 -12.86 3.49
CA THR A 180 14.09 -12.76 4.72
C THR A 180 15.55 -13.11 4.42
N GLU A 181 15.80 -14.17 3.65
CA GLU A 181 17.14 -14.56 3.25
C GLU A 181 17.81 -13.51 2.34
N LEU A 182 17.12 -13.03 1.29
CA LEU A 182 17.69 -12.06 0.36
C LEU A 182 18.02 -10.73 1.04
N THR A 183 17.13 -10.24 1.90
CA THR A 183 17.35 -9.00 2.65
C THR A 183 18.48 -9.16 3.67
N THR A 184 18.58 -10.32 4.33
CA THR A 184 19.69 -10.64 5.25
C THR A 184 21.01 -10.67 4.49
N MET A 185 21.09 -11.39 3.35
CA MET A 185 22.28 -11.43 2.50
C MET A 185 22.74 -10.03 2.07
N ALA A 186 21.81 -9.20 1.60
CA ALA A 186 22.12 -7.84 1.16
C ALA A 186 22.60 -6.96 2.33
N ARG A 187 21.92 -7.00 3.48
CA ARG A 187 22.28 -6.25 4.68
C ARG A 187 23.66 -6.67 5.21
N ASP A 188 23.93 -7.96 5.28
CA ASP A 188 25.20 -8.50 5.80
C ASP A 188 26.38 -8.16 4.85
N ALA A 189 26.11 -7.94 3.57
CA ALA A 189 27.05 -7.37 2.60
C ALA A 189 27.16 -5.83 2.66
N GLY A 190 26.49 -5.17 3.60
CA GLY A 190 26.54 -3.72 3.80
C GLY A 190 25.64 -2.92 2.85
N ALA A 191 24.66 -3.56 2.20
CA ALA A 191 23.72 -2.85 1.33
C ALA A 191 22.75 -1.97 2.14
N SER A 192 22.37 -0.83 1.58
CA SER A 192 21.42 0.13 2.14
C SER A 192 20.35 0.50 1.10
N GLY A 193 19.28 1.18 1.53
CA GLY A 193 18.20 1.58 0.61
C GLY A 193 17.54 0.39 -0.09
N ILE A 194 17.47 -0.76 0.58
CA ILE A 194 16.94 -1.99 -0.01
C ILE A 194 15.45 -1.80 -0.34
N GLN A 195 15.10 -2.16 -1.57
CA GLN A 195 13.75 -2.17 -2.10
C GLN A 195 13.45 -3.50 -2.77
N VAL A 196 12.26 -4.03 -2.53
CA VAL A 196 11.78 -5.29 -3.11
C VAL A 196 10.42 -5.05 -3.75
N VAL A 197 10.26 -5.49 -4.99
CA VAL A 197 8.98 -5.51 -5.69
C VAL A 197 8.63 -6.95 -6.00
N ASP A 198 7.54 -7.46 -5.43
CA ASP A 198 6.96 -8.76 -5.76
C ASP A 198 5.75 -8.54 -6.66
N SER A 199 5.94 -8.74 -7.96
CA SER A 199 4.90 -8.53 -8.96
C SER A 199 4.45 -9.85 -9.58
N MET A 200 3.30 -9.82 -10.26
CA MET A 200 2.85 -10.92 -11.12
C MET A 200 3.86 -11.29 -12.22
N TYR A 201 4.79 -10.38 -12.57
CA TYR A 201 5.80 -10.57 -13.61
C TYR A 201 7.16 -11.05 -13.06
N GLY A 202 7.29 -11.21 -11.75
CA GLY A 202 8.53 -11.60 -11.10
C GLY A 202 8.95 -10.70 -9.94
N ILE A 203 10.16 -10.95 -9.43
CA ILE A 203 10.76 -10.23 -8.32
C ILE A 203 11.77 -9.20 -8.85
N SER A 204 11.69 -7.96 -8.37
CA SER A 204 12.77 -6.99 -8.49
C SER A 204 13.38 -6.75 -7.13
N PHE A 205 14.69 -6.89 -7.01
CA PHE A 205 15.45 -6.61 -5.79
C PHE A 205 16.47 -5.51 -6.08
N SER A 206 16.44 -4.42 -5.32
CA SER A 206 17.37 -3.32 -5.51
C SER A 206 17.89 -2.73 -4.21
N GLY A 207 19.01 -2.02 -4.30
CA GLY A 207 19.63 -1.35 -3.16
C GLY A 207 20.88 -0.58 -3.57
N ILE A 208 21.65 -0.14 -2.59
CA ILE A 208 22.92 0.58 -2.75
C ILE A 208 24.00 -0.20 -2.02
N VAL A 209 25.12 -0.49 -2.68
CA VAL A 209 26.23 -1.26 -2.10
C VAL A 209 27.57 -0.76 -2.64
N SER A 210 28.65 -1.01 -1.91
CA SER A 210 30.01 -0.69 -2.36
C SER A 210 30.44 -1.54 -3.56
N ALA A 211 31.32 -0.98 -4.40
CA ALA A 211 31.75 -1.61 -5.66
C ALA A 211 32.48 -2.96 -5.49
N ASP A 212 33.06 -3.22 -4.32
CA ASP A 212 33.74 -4.47 -3.98
C ASP A 212 32.78 -5.65 -3.79
N GLN A 213 31.48 -5.41 -3.62
CA GLN A 213 30.44 -6.44 -3.49
C GLN A 213 29.90 -6.95 -4.84
N SER A 214 30.74 -7.00 -5.87
CA SER A 214 30.35 -7.37 -7.24
C SER A 214 29.70 -8.77 -7.35
N GLY A 215 30.00 -9.68 -6.43
CA GLY A 215 29.39 -11.02 -6.36
C GLY A 215 27.97 -11.05 -5.78
N LEU A 216 27.52 -9.99 -5.10
CA LEU A 216 26.24 -9.98 -4.37
C LEU A 216 25.04 -10.12 -5.32
N CYS A 217 25.02 -9.40 -6.45
CA CYS A 217 23.91 -9.50 -7.41
C CYS A 217 23.76 -10.93 -7.96
N GLY A 218 24.87 -11.60 -8.25
CA GLY A 218 24.86 -12.99 -8.74
C GLY A 218 24.27 -13.93 -7.68
N ALA A 219 24.76 -13.83 -6.44
CA ALA A 219 24.25 -14.65 -5.33
C ALA A 219 22.75 -14.43 -5.06
N LEU A 220 22.28 -13.18 -5.10
CA LEU A 220 20.87 -12.86 -4.93
C LEU A 220 20.02 -13.42 -6.09
N LEU A 221 20.47 -13.23 -7.34
CA LEU A 221 19.75 -13.72 -8.52
C LEU A 221 19.67 -15.25 -8.50
N ASP A 222 20.79 -15.93 -8.26
CA ASP A 222 20.84 -17.39 -8.16
C ASP A 222 19.88 -17.91 -7.08
N ARG A 223 19.81 -17.23 -5.93
CA ARG A 223 18.90 -17.60 -4.86
C ARG A 223 17.42 -17.43 -5.22
N ILE A 224 17.08 -16.35 -5.94
CA ILE A 224 15.72 -16.11 -6.46
C ILE A 224 15.33 -17.21 -7.47
N LEU A 225 16.22 -17.52 -8.41
CA LEU A 225 15.99 -18.56 -9.41
C LEU A 225 15.88 -19.96 -8.79
N ALA A 226 16.73 -20.26 -7.79
CA ALA A 226 16.68 -21.52 -7.04
C ALA A 226 15.37 -21.68 -6.24
N ALA A 227 14.69 -20.58 -5.90
CA ALA A 227 13.37 -20.59 -5.29
C ALA A 227 12.23 -20.83 -6.31
N GLY A 228 12.55 -21.06 -7.59
CA GLY A 228 11.56 -21.33 -8.64
C GLY A 228 10.90 -20.08 -9.22
N VAL A 229 11.43 -18.89 -8.95
CA VAL A 229 10.91 -17.64 -9.53
C VAL A 229 11.49 -17.46 -10.93
N ALA A 230 10.65 -17.59 -11.96
CA ALA A 230 11.09 -17.63 -13.36
C ALA A 230 11.64 -16.30 -13.89
N SER A 231 11.23 -15.17 -13.31
CA SER A 231 11.60 -13.83 -13.76
C SER A 231 12.06 -13.01 -12.56
N ALA A 232 13.27 -12.48 -12.65
CA ALA A 232 13.91 -11.74 -11.59
C ALA A 232 14.77 -10.61 -12.14
N THR A 233 14.88 -9.51 -11.39
CA THR A 233 15.87 -8.47 -11.65
C THR A 233 16.57 -8.17 -10.33
N VAL A 234 17.90 -8.12 -10.36
CA VAL A 234 18.69 -7.66 -9.22
C VAL A 234 19.55 -6.47 -9.65
N SER A 235 19.41 -5.33 -8.98
CA SER A 235 20.16 -4.12 -9.34
C SER A 235 20.67 -3.37 -8.11
N MET A 236 21.99 -3.16 -8.04
CA MET A 236 22.61 -2.41 -6.95
C MET A 236 23.27 -1.14 -7.48
N GLY A 237 22.93 0.00 -6.90
CA GLY A 237 23.58 1.29 -7.15
C GLY A 237 24.84 1.49 -6.31
N LEU A 238 25.69 2.43 -6.71
CA LEU A 238 26.83 2.89 -5.89
C LEU A 238 26.40 4.06 -4.97
N PRO A 239 26.97 4.21 -3.75
CA PRO A 239 26.62 5.29 -2.82
C PRO A 239 26.87 6.70 -3.37
N GLU A 240 27.96 6.86 -4.10
CA GLU A 240 28.36 8.12 -4.74
C GLU A 240 28.66 7.85 -6.22
N PRO A 241 27.64 7.81 -7.09
CA PRO A 241 27.84 7.51 -8.50
C PRO A 241 28.63 8.67 -9.14
N SER A 242 29.89 8.44 -9.49
CA SER A 242 30.72 9.41 -10.21
C SER A 242 30.88 9.01 -11.67
N GLY A 243 30.59 9.93 -12.60
CA GLY A 243 30.72 9.67 -14.04
C GLY A 243 29.60 8.79 -14.61
N ASP A 244 29.96 7.89 -15.53
CA ASP A 244 29.02 6.98 -16.21
C ASP A 244 28.69 5.71 -15.39
N GLU A 245 29.43 5.45 -14.31
CA GLU A 245 29.26 4.27 -13.45
C GLU A 245 28.26 4.56 -12.33
N ARG A 246 26.97 4.34 -12.64
CA ARG A 246 25.87 4.50 -11.66
C ARG A 246 25.54 3.22 -10.89
N TRP A 247 26.08 2.08 -11.30
CA TRP A 247 25.64 0.76 -10.84
C TRP A 247 26.84 -0.06 -10.37
N ALA A 248 26.70 -0.66 -9.19
CA ALA A 248 27.58 -1.73 -8.75
C ALA A 248 27.29 -3.02 -9.54
N CYS A 249 26.01 -3.28 -9.85
CA CYS A 249 25.59 -4.37 -10.74
C CYS A 249 24.13 -4.24 -11.19
N TYR A 250 23.81 -4.86 -12.31
CA TYR A 250 22.45 -5.01 -12.84
C TYR A 250 22.35 -6.34 -13.58
N LEU A 251 21.54 -7.28 -13.07
CA LEU A 251 21.38 -8.62 -13.61
C LEU A 251 19.90 -8.96 -13.86
N ARG A 252 19.67 -9.68 -14.96
CA ARG A 252 18.42 -10.32 -15.35
C ARG A 252 18.73 -11.69 -15.98
N PRO A 253 17.87 -12.71 -15.83
CA PRO A 253 17.99 -14.00 -16.50
C PRO A 253 18.05 -13.89 -18.03
#